data_AF-A0A800IMJ6-F1
#
_entry.id   AF-A0A800IMJ6-F1
#
_cell.length_a   1.000
_cell.length_b   1.000
_cell.length_c   1.000
_cell.angle_alpha   90.00
_cell.angle_beta   90.00
_cell.angle_gamma   90.00
#
_symmetry.space_group_name_H-M   'P 1'
#
loop_
_entity.id
_entity.type
_entity.pdbx_description
1 polymer ?
#
loop_
_entity_poly.entity_id
_entity_poly.type
_entity_poly.pdbx_seq_one_letter_code
_entity_poly.pdbx_strand_id
1 'polypeptide(L)'
;VKDDSFQTVIAPYRVQAVLLDTYAPDKYGGTGKTFDWSLIKQQRSHRIILSGGLTPENVAEAIRFVQPYAVDTGSGVEATPGRKDHDKVRAFIDAARRYK
;
A
#
# COMPACT_ATOMS: atom_id res chain seq x y z
N VAL A 1 7.16 -6.19 -1.57
CA VAL A 1 7.39 -6.65 -2.96
C VAL A 1 8.73 -6.11 -3.38
N LYS A 2 9.62 -6.97 -3.90
CA LYS A 2 10.98 -6.59 -4.30
C LYS A 2 11.12 -6.50 -5.82
N ASP A 3 10.50 -7.44 -6.52
CA ASP A 3 10.51 -7.62 -7.97
C ASP A 3 9.25 -8.41 -8.37
N ASP A 4 9.12 -8.77 -9.64
CA ASP A 4 7.98 -9.50 -10.23
C ASP A 4 7.82 -10.95 -9.73
N SER A 5 8.83 -11.51 -9.05
CA SER A 5 8.78 -12.89 -8.51
C SER A 5 7.62 -13.12 -7.53
N PHE A 6 7.07 -12.04 -6.94
CA PHE A 6 5.91 -12.15 -6.05
C PHE A 6 4.72 -12.83 -6.71
N GLN A 7 4.58 -12.73 -8.04
CA GLN A 7 3.49 -13.38 -8.78
C GLN A 7 3.53 -14.90 -8.63
N THR A 8 4.73 -15.49 -8.73
CA THR A 8 4.94 -16.93 -8.52
C THR A 8 4.71 -17.32 -7.07
N VAL A 9 5.13 -16.45 -6.13
CA VAL A 9 4.95 -16.69 -4.68
C VAL A 9 3.47 -16.72 -4.31
N ILE A 10 2.63 -15.86 -4.88
CA ILE A 10 1.21 -15.78 -4.53
C ILE A 10 0.34 -16.81 -5.26
N ALA A 11 0.78 -17.32 -6.41
CA ALA A 11 0.04 -18.26 -7.25
C ALA A 11 -0.58 -19.49 -6.55
N PRO A 12 0.08 -20.16 -5.57
CA PRO A 12 -0.51 -21.33 -4.91
C PRO A 12 -1.58 -20.97 -3.86
N TYR A 13 -1.70 -19.70 -3.45
CA TYR A 13 -2.60 -19.30 -2.38
C TYR A 13 -4.03 -19.09 -2.88
N ARG A 14 -4.99 -19.85 -2.33
CA ARG A 14 -6.42 -19.66 -2.59
C ARG A 14 -7.01 -18.65 -1.59
N VAL A 15 -6.92 -17.36 -1.93
CA VAL A 15 -7.34 -16.25 -1.06
C VAL A 15 -8.27 -15.27 -1.80
N GLN A 16 -9.08 -14.52 -1.06
CA GLN A 16 -9.98 -13.51 -1.63
C GLN A 16 -9.27 -12.22 -2.06
N ALA A 17 -8.15 -11.91 -1.41
CA ALA A 17 -7.31 -10.77 -1.71
C ALA A 17 -5.87 -11.04 -1.25
N VAL A 18 -4.93 -10.33 -1.87
CA VAL A 18 -3.50 -10.40 -1.54
C VAL A 18 -3.07 -9.02 -1.06
N LEU A 19 -2.46 -8.96 0.12
CA LEU A 19 -1.83 -7.75 0.63
C LEU A 19 -0.38 -7.69 0.16
N LEU A 20 -0.04 -6.63 -0.57
CA LEU A 20 1.31 -6.36 -1.06
C LEU A 20 1.90 -5.22 -0.23
N ASP A 21 2.83 -5.56 0.64
CA ASP A 21 3.57 -4.59 1.44
C ASP A 21 4.84 -4.12 0.69
N THR A 22 5.19 -2.85 0.84
CA THR A 22 6.37 -2.23 0.21
C THR A 22 7.64 -2.72 0.88
N TYR A 23 8.59 -3.25 0.10
CA TYR A 23 9.89 -3.66 0.63
C TYR A 23 10.81 -2.45 0.76
N ALA A 24 11.24 -2.15 1.99
CA ALA A 24 12.30 -1.18 2.27
C ALA A 24 13.48 -1.93 2.94
N PRO A 25 14.66 -2.04 2.29
CA PRO A 25 15.76 -2.87 2.79
C PRO A 25 16.31 -2.43 4.16
N ASP A 26 16.10 -1.16 4.55
CA ASP A 26 16.71 -0.58 5.76
C ASP A 26 15.73 -0.35 6.92
N LYS A 27 14.42 -0.62 6.73
CA LYS A 27 13.39 -0.48 7.78
C LYS A 27 12.19 -1.40 7.54
N TYR A 28 11.74 -2.06 8.59
CA TYR A 28 10.38 -2.61 8.66
C TYR A 28 9.36 -1.45 8.66
N GLY A 29 8.92 -1.02 7.47
CA GLY A 29 7.90 0.03 7.28
C GLY A 29 8.37 1.48 7.49
N GLY A 30 7.72 2.42 6.77
CA GLY A 30 7.74 3.86 7.09
C GLY A 30 8.93 4.71 6.60
N THR A 31 9.43 4.53 5.37
CA THR A 31 10.54 5.36 4.82
C THR A 31 10.11 6.47 3.87
N GLY A 32 8.84 6.52 3.45
CA GLY A 32 8.37 7.45 2.41
C GLY A 32 8.91 7.15 1.00
N LYS A 33 9.76 6.12 0.83
CA LYS A 33 10.15 5.61 -0.49
C LYS A 33 9.13 4.57 -0.92
N THR A 34 8.23 4.98 -1.79
CA THR A 34 7.24 4.13 -2.45
C THR A 34 7.97 3.12 -3.35
N PHE A 35 7.60 1.84 -3.23
CA PHE A 35 7.99 0.78 -4.16
C PHE A 35 7.62 1.16 -5.61
N ASP A 36 8.31 0.57 -6.60
CA ASP A 36 7.91 0.74 -8.00
C ASP A 36 6.57 0.04 -8.25
N TRP A 37 5.50 0.81 -8.06
CA TRP A 37 4.12 0.42 -8.29
C TRP A 37 3.87 -0.16 -9.69
N SER A 38 4.76 0.07 -10.67
CA SER A 38 4.64 -0.48 -12.03
C SER A 38 4.58 -2.01 -12.05
N LEU A 39 5.24 -2.66 -11.09
CA LEU A 39 5.28 -4.11 -10.94
C LEU A 39 3.92 -4.72 -10.55
N ILE A 40 3.01 -3.93 -9.97
CA ILE A 40 1.66 -4.38 -9.56
C ILE A 40 0.66 -4.19 -10.70
N LYS A 41 0.91 -3.24 -11.61
CA LYS A 41 -0.03 -2.87 -12.70
C LYS A 41 -0.36 -4.05 -13.62
N GLN A 42 0.55 -5.02 -13.73
CA GLN A 42 0.38 -6.21 -14.56
C GLN A 42 -0.46 -7.30 -13.88
N GLN A 43 -0.68 -7.22 -12.57
CA GLN A 43 -1.40 -8.26 -11.84
C GLN A 43 -2.90 -7.95 -11.79
N ARG A 44 -3.67 -8.64 -12.65
CA ARG A 44 -5.15 -8.50 -12.73
C ARG A 44 -5.92 -9.67 -12.12
N SER A 45 -5.23 -10.77 -11.80
CA SER A 45 -5.89 -12.02 -11.40
C SER A 45 -6.36 -12.05 -9.94
N HIS A 46 -5.88 -11.14 -9.10
CA HIS A 46 -6.19 -11.08 -7.67
C HIS A 46 -6.64 -9.69 -7.25
N ARG A 47 -7.54 -9.61 -6.26
CA ARG A 47 -7.83 -8.35 -5.57
C ARG A 47 -6.61 -7.95 -4.74
N ILE A 48 -6.00 -6.82 -5.07
CA ILE A 48 -4.80 -6.33 -4.39
C ILE A 48 -5.15 -5.33 -3.30
N ILE A 49 -4.64 -5.56 -2.09
CA ILE A 49 -4.58 -4.57 -1.01
C ILE A 49 -3.16 -4.00 -1.02
N LEU A 50 -3.04 -2.71 -1.34
CA LEU A 50 -1.74 -2.03 -1.38
C LEU A 50 -1.39 -1.52 0.03
N SER A 51 -0.22 -1.90 0.53
CA SER A 51 0.29 -1.46 1.83
C SER A 51 1.76 -1.02 1.74
N GLY A 52 2.29 -0.54 2.87
CA GLY A 52 3.68 -0.19 3.05
C GLY A 52 3.99 1.26 2.73
N GLY A 53 4.19 2.05 3.79
CA GLY A 53 4.61 3.45 3.66
C GLY A 53 3.55 4.39 3.07
N LEU A 54 2.28 3.99 3.01
CA LEU A 54 1.21 4.86 2.56
C LEU A 54 0.89 5.93 3.62
N THR A 55 0.85 7.19 3.20
CA THR A 55 0.59 8.37 4.01
C THR A 55 -0.51 9.23 3.37
N PRO A 56 -1.08 10.21 4.08
CA PRO A 56 -2.06 11.12 3.49
C PRO A 56 -1.55 11.83 2.22
N GLU A 57 -0.24 12.05 2.12
CA GLU A 57 0.39 12.78 1.02
C GLU A 57 0.55 11.94 -0.26
N ASN A 58 0.69 10.62 -0.15
CA ASN A 58 0.99 9.75 -1.31
C ASN A 58 -0.15 8.79 -1.70
N VAL A 59 -1.15 8.57 -0.83
CA VAL A 59 -2.18 7.53 -1.06
C VAL A 59 -3.02 7.79 -2.31
N ALA A 60 -3.33 9.04 -2.63
CA ALA A 60 -4.10 9.39 -3.82
C ALA A 60 -3.36 9.03 -5.11
N GLU A 61 -2.05 9.28 -5.16
CA GLU A 61 -1.20 8.93 -6.30
C GLU A 61 -1.06 7.41 -6.43
N ALA A 62 -0.83 6.73 -5.30
CA ALA A 62 -0.74 5.28 -5.22
C ALA A 62 -1.99 4.60 -5.79
N ILE A 63 -3.18 5.08 -5.40
CA ILE A 63 -4.44 4.56 -5.92
C ILE A 63 -4.60 4.85 -7.41
N ARG A 64 -4.32 6.09 -7.85
CA ARG A 64 -4.41 6.46 -9.27
C ARG A 64 -3.55 5.57 -10.15
N PHE A 65 -2.32 5.30 -9.70
CA PHE A 65 -1.35 4.54 -10.46
C PHE A 65 -1.64 3.02 -10.44
N VAL A 66 -1.87 2.45 -9.25
CA VAL A 66 -2.01 0.99 -9.05
C VAL A 66 -3.43 0.50 -9.34
N GLN A 67 -4.45 1.32 -9.10
CA GLN A 67 -5.87 0.93 -9.09
C GLN A 67 -6.12 -0.32 -8.21
N PRO A 68 -5.72 -0.30 -6.92
CA PRO A 68 -5.86 -1.46 -6.04
C PRO A 68 -7.32 -1.66 -5.63
N TYR A 69 -7.65 -2.87 -5.15
CA TYR A 69 -8.96 -3.15 -4.55
C TYR A 69 -9.13 -2.40 -3.22
N ALA A 70 -8.06 -2.30 -2.43
CA ALA A 70 -8.04 -1.51 -1.20
C ALA A 70 -6.62 -0.98 -0.90
N VAL A 71 -6.53 -0.02 0.02
CA VAL A 71 -5.27 0.46 0.59
C VAL A 71 -5.24 0.18 2.09
N ASP A 72 -4.04 -0.08 2.62
CA ASP A 72 -3.77 -0.32 4.03
C ASP A 72 -2.63 0.59 4.52
N THR A 73 -2.79 1.16 5.72
CA THR A 73 -1.77 2.03 6.33
C THR A 73 -1.59 1.73 7.81
N GLY A 74 -0.33 1.50 8.19
CA GLY A 74 0.12 1.37 9.57
C GLY A 74 0.69 2.70 10.10
N SER A 75 2.02 2.81 10.08
CA SER A 75 2.77 3.94 10.65
C SER A 75 2.55 5.28 9.94
N GLY A 76 2.06 5.29 8.69
CA GLY A 76 1.84 6.53 7.93
C GLY A 76 0.78 7.47 8.52
N VAL A 77 -0.04 6.98 9.45
CA VAL A 77 -1.07 7.73 10.17
C VAL A 77 -0.84 7.75 11.70
N GLU A 78 0.37 7.46 12.15
CA GLU A 78 0.73 7.48 13.57
C GLU A 78 1.30 8.84 13.99
N ALA A 79 1.00 9.23 15.24
CA ALA A 79 1.69 10.32 15.93
C ALA A 79 3.02 9.84 16.52
N THR A 80 2.97 8.65 17.14
CA THR A 80 4.10 7.90 17.71
C THR A 80 3.86 6.41 17.47
N PRO A 81 4.89 5.54 17.49
CA PRO A 81 4.73 4.11 17.26
C PRO A 81 3.57 3.50 18.05
N GLY A 82 2.60 2.91 17.35
CA GLY A 82 1.41 2.29 17.94
C GLY A 82 0.29 3.23 18.38
N ARG A 83 0.46 4.56 18.25
CA ARG A 83 -0.58 5.57 18.56
C ARG A 83 -0.99 6.34 17.31
N LYS A 84 -2.23 6.15 16.88
CA LYS A 84 -2.80 6.83 15.72
C LYS A 84 -3.02 8.31 15.99
N ASP A 85 -2.76 9.12 14.97
CA ASP A 85 -3.11 10.53 14.91
C ASP A 85 -4.46 10.66 14.18
N HIS A 86 -5.47 11.16 14.87
CA HIS A 86 -6.83 11.23 14.31
C HIS A 86 -6.92 12.16 13.10
N ASP A 87 -6.10 13.21 13.05
CA ASP A 87 -6.10 14.16 11.94
C ASP A 87 -5.40 13.54 10.73
N LYS A 88 -4.32 12.78 10.92
CA LYS A 88 -3.69 12.00 9.84
C LYS A 88 -4.61 10.91 9.31
N VAL A 89 -5.34 10.21 10.18
CA VAL A 89 -6.33 9.20 9.75
C VAL A 89 -7.40 9.84 8.88
N ARG A 90 -7.95 10.98 9.29
CA ARG A 90 -8.95 11.71 8.51
C ARG A 90 -8.40 12.16 7.16
N ALA A 91 -7.22 12.78 7.16
CA ALA A 91 -6.56 13.22 5.94
C ALA A 91 -6.24 12.06 4.99
N PHE A 92 -5.83 10.90 5.53
CA PHE A 92 -5.60 9.69 4.73
C PHE A 92 -6.87 9.20 4.05
N ILE A 93 -7.97 9.09 4.79
CA ILE A 93 -9.27 8.64 4.26
C ILE A 93 -9.77 9.62 3.19
N ASP A 94 -9.66 10.92 3.45
CA ASP A 94 -10.07 11.96 2.50
C ASP A 94 -9.24 11.89 1.23
N ALA A 95 -7.91 11.80 1.32
CA ALA A 95 -7.03 11.65 0.17
C ALA A 95 -7.34 10.36 -0.61
N ALA A 96 -7.56 9.25 0.09
CA ALA A 96 -7.88 7.95 -0.51
C ALA A 96 -9.25 7.91 -1.19
N ARG A 97 -10.18 8.81 -0.84
CA ARG A 97 -11.51 8.90 -1.46
C ARG A 97 -11.61 9.95 -2.57
N ARG A 98 -10.69 10.92 -2.59
CA ARG A 98 -10.69 12.03 -3.56
C ARG A 98 -10.19 11.64 -4.96
N TYR A 99 -9.74 10.39 -5.17
CA TYR A 99 -9.47 9.91 -6.53
C TYR A 99 -10.82 9.69 -7.26
N LYS A 100 -11.25 10.70 -7.99
CA LYS A 100 -12.26 10.58 -9.05
C LYS A 100 -11.66 11.15 -10.32
#